data_AF-A0A9Q4MHD4-F1
#
_entry.id   AF-A0A9Q4MHD4-F1
#
_cell.length_a   1.000
_cell.length_b   1.000
_cell.length_c   1.000
_cell.angle_alpha   90.00
_cell.angle_beta   90.00
_cell.angle_gamma   90.00
#
_symmetry.space_group_name_H-M   'P 1'
#
loop_
_entity.id
_entity.type
_entity.pdbx_description
1 polymer ?
#
loop_
_entity_poly.entity_id
_entity_poly.type
_entity_poly.pdbx_seq_one_letter_code
_entity_poly.pdbx_strand_id
1 'polypeptide(L)'
;PVETEVLGFIFDRYLREVAPTKARATRYQIKSCITTLRKVFGDVNIHTVTPQQLAQYRDKRARTAPVLANRELSVFSSVWTMAREWGYTNKENQVKGIRKIKEKPRDFYADA
;
A
#
# COMPACT_ATOMS: atom_id res chain seq x y z
N PRO A 1 -17.75 -4.02 16.22
CA PRO A 1 -16.47 -4.68 16.57
C PRO A 1 -15.29 -3.86 16.02
N VAL A 2 -14.59 -3.13 16.89
CA VAL A 2 -13.59 -2.11 16.49
C VAL A 2 -12.33 -2.73 15.85
N GLU A 3 -12.06 -4.02 16.08
CA GLU A 3 -10.90 -4.72 15.53
C GLU A 3 -10.94 -4.93 14.01
N THR A 4 -12.13 -5.01 13.40
CA THR A 4 -12.24 -5.26 11.95
C THR A 4 -11.88 -4.05 11.09
N GLU A 5 -11.79 -2.87 11.70
CA GLU A 5 -11.45 -1.60 11.03
C GLU A 5 -9.96 -1.26 11.14
N VAL A 6 -9.19 -2.07 11.87
CA VAL A 6 -7.74 -1.92 12.00
C VAL A 6 -7.06 -2.40 10.71
N LEU A 7 -6.16 -1.59 10.16
CA LEU A 7 -5.50 -1.90 8.89
C LEU A 7 -4.68 -3.19 8.91
N GLY A 8 -4.13 -3.58 10.06
CA GLY A 8 -3.47 -4.88 10.23
C GLY A 8 -4.37 -6.07 9.89
N PHE A 9 -5.64 -6.02 10.31
CA PHE A 9 -6.63 -7.05 9.98
C PHE A 9 -6.99 -7.04 8.50
N ILE A 10 -7.19 -5.85 7.93
CA ILE A 10 -7.51 -5.66 6.51
C ILE A 10 -6.36 -6.16 5.62
N PHE A 11 -5.11 -5.89 6.01
CA PHE A 11 -3.92 -6.39 5.32
C PHE A 11 -3.85 -7.92 5.31
N ASP A 12 -4.17 -8.58 6.42
CA ASP A 12 -4.18 -10.05 6.49
C ASP A 12 -5.23 -10.65 5.59
N ARG A 13 -6.44 -10.07 5.59
CA ARG A 13 -7.50 -10.48 4.67
C ARG A 13 -7.09 -10.26 3.21
N TYR A 14 -6.45 -9.14 2.88
CA TYR A 14 -5.95 -8.87 1.53
C TYR A 14 -4.86 -9.86 1.09
N LEU A 15 -3.95 -10.22 1.98
CA LEU A 15 -2.94 -11.25 1.70
C LEU A 15 -3.55 -12.64 1.50
N ARG A 16 -4.69 -12.94 2.14
CA ARG A 16 -5.39 -14.21 2.04
C ARG A 16 -6.27 -14.32 0.80
N GLU A 17 -7.03 -13.29 0.48
CA GLU A 17 -8.07 -13.34 -0.56
C GLU A 17 -7.59 -12.76 -1.89
N VAL A 18 -6.78 -11.70 -1.87
CA VAL A 18 -6.44 -10.95 -3.10
C VAL A 18 -5.06 -11.33 -3.62
N ALA A 19 -4.04 -11.39 -2.76
CA ALA A 19 -2.67 -11.68 -3.18
C ALA A 19 -2.49 -13.02 -3.93
N PRO A 20 -3.20 -14.13 -3.60
CA PRO A 20 -3.08 -15.39 -4.33
C PRO A 20 -3.59 -15.35 -5.77
N THR A 21 -4.52 -14.43 -6.09
CA THR A 21 -5.08 -14.26 -7.44
C THR A 21 -4.13 -13.52 -8.40
N LYS A 22 -3.04 -12.95 -7.87
CA LYS A 22 -2.03 -12.24 -8.66
C LYS A 22 -0.90 -13.18 -9.08
N ALA A 23 -0.23 -12.82 -10.17
CA ALA A 23 0.97 -13.52 -10.64
C ALA A 23 2.01 -13.67 -9.51
N ARG A 24 2.78 -14.76 -9.53
CA ARG A 24 3.73 -15.13 -8.46
C ARG A 24 4.67 -13.97 -8.08
N ALA A 25 5.26 -13.30 -9.07
CA ALA A 25 6.14 -12.15 -8.84
C ALA A 25 5.42 -10.99 -8.13
N THR A 26 4.23 -10.64 -8.62
CA THR A 26 3.37 -9.59 -8.03
C THR A 26 2.97 -9.94 -6.60
N ARG A 27 2.66 -11.21 -6.31
CA ARG A 27 2.33 -11.68 -4.95
C ARG A 27 3.48 -11.46 -3.97
N TYR A 28 4.71 -11.78 -4.36
CA TYR A 28 5.89 -11.51 -3.50
C TYR A 28 6.09 -10.02 -3.27
N GLN A 29 5.91 -9.19 -4.31
CA GLN A 29 5.98 -7.74 -4.18
C GLN A 29 4.90 -7.21 -3.22
N ILE A 30 3.65 -7.62 -3.38
CA ILE A 30 2.53 -7.26 -2.49
C ILE A 30 2.86 -7.63 -1.05
N LYS A 31 3.31 -8.87 -0.82
CA LYS A 31 3.69 -9.33 0.52
C LYS A 31 4.76 -8.44 1.14
N SER A 32 5.83 -8.14 0.39
CA SER A 32 6.90 -7.26 0.85
C SER A 32 6.42 -5.83 1.18
N CYS A 33 5.57 -5.26 0.32
CA CYS A 33 4.98 -3.95 0.54
C CYS A 33 4.09 -3.95 1.80
N ILE A 34 3.20 -4.94 1.95
CA ILE A 34 2.32 -5.05 3.11
C ILE A 34 3.12 -5.25 4.40
N THR A 35 4.19 -6.04 4.41
CA THR A 35 5.08 -6.16 5.58
C THR A 35 5.64 -4.80 6.01
N THR A 36 5.98 -3.93 5.06
CA THR A 36 6.50 -2.59 5.37
C THR A 36 5.39 -1.66 5.85
N LEU A 37 4.25 -1.64 5.16
CA LEU A 37 3.08 -0.84 5.53
C LEU A 37 2.55 -1.23 6.92
N ARG A 38 2.55 -2.52 7.25
CA ARG A 38 2.07 -3.02 8.55
C ARG A 38 2.89 -2.51 9.72
N LYS A 39 4.19 -2.27 9.56
CA LYS A 39 5.03 -1.69 10.62
C LYS A 39 4.63 -0.25 11.00
N VAL A 40 3.94 0.45 10.10
CA VAL A 40 3.57 1.87 10.30
C VAL A 40 2.07 2.01 10.54
N PHE A 41 1.25 1.27 9.81
CA PHE A 41 -0.20 1.40 9.81
C PHE A 41 -0.92 0.21 10.44
N GLY A 42 -0.20 -0.82 10.90
CA GLY A 42 -0.79 -2.07 11.38
C GLY A 42 -1.85 -1.90 12.46
N ASP A 43 -1.63 -0.97 13.38
CA ASP A 43 -2.54 -0.70 14.51
C ASP A 43 -3.44 0.53 14.28
N VAL A 44 -3.41 1.09 13.07
CA VAL A 44 -4.17 2.29 12.72
C VAL A 44 -5.55 1.90 12.18
N ASN A 45 -6.59 2.55 12.71
CA ASN A 45 -7.95 2.40 12.18
C ASN A 45 -8.05 3.08 10.80
N ILE A 46 -8.61 2.38 9.82
CA ILE A 46 -8.77 2.85 8.43
C ILE A 46 -9.44 4.22 8.33
N HIS A 47 -10.37 4.56 9.22
CA HIS A 47 -11.06 5.85 9.22
C HIS A 47 -10.20 7.02 9.68
N THR A 48 -9.11 6.76 10.39
CA THR A 48 -8.20 7.82 10.88
C THR A 48 -7.10 8.18 9.89
N VAL A 49 -6.90 7.34 8.87
CA VAL A 49 -5.89 7.59 7.83
C VAL A 49 -6.29 8.77 6.95
N THR A 50 -5.36 9.69 6.81
CA THR A 50 -5.49 10.90 5.98
C THR A 50 -4.53 10.86 4.78
N PRO A 51 -4.83 11.58 3.69
CA PRO A 51 -3.93 11.70 2.55
C PRO A 51 -2.59 12.34 2.94
N GLN A 52 -2.59 13.24 3.94
CA GLN A 52 -1.39 13.89 4.46
C GLN A 52 -0.43 12.88 5.11
N GLN A 53 -0.93 11.96 5.95
CA GLN A 53 -0.11 10.90 6.56
C GLN A 53 0.51 9.98 5.50
N LEU A 54 -0.25 9.65 4.45
CA LEU A 54 0.23 8.84 3.34
C LEU A 54 1.30 9.57 2.51
N ALA A 55 1.15 10.88 2.29
CA ALA A 55 2.17 11.70 1.63
C ALA A 55 3.45 11.81 2.47
N GLN A 56 3.34 11.99 3.78
CA GLN A 56 4.48 11.99 4.70
C GLN A 56 5.20 10.63 4.71
N TYR A 57 4.44 9.53 4.72
CA TYR A 57 4.99 8.18 4.60
C TYR A 57 5.78 8.02 3.30
N ARG A 58 5.18 8.42 2.17
CA ARG A 58 5.82 8.41 0.85
C ARG A 58 7.15 9.16 0.88
N ASP A 59 7.15 10.38 1.39
CA ASP A 59 8.35 11.24 1.38
C ASP A 59 9.45 10.68 2.26
N LYS A 60 9.11 10.15 3.45
CA LYS A 60 10.06 9.45 4.31
C LYS A 60 10.65 8.23 3.63
N ARG A 61 9.82 7.42 2.97
CA ARG A 61 10.25 6.21 2.25
C ARG A 61 11.08 6.55 1.01
N ALA A 62 10.76 7.64 0.34
CA ALA A 62 11.43 8.12 -0.86
C ALA A 62 12.92 8.39 -0.65
N ARG A 63 13.30 8.84 0.55
CA ARG A 63 14.69 9.14 0.91
C ARG A 63 15.61 7.94 0.76
N THR A 64 15.09 6.73 0.97
CA THR A 64 15.86 5.48 0.86
C THR A 64 15.49 4.65 -0.35
N ALA A 65 14.22 4.69 -0.77
CA ALA A 65 13.69 3.79 -1.78
C ALA A 65 12.51 4.44 -2.53
N PRO A 66 12.77 5.36 -3.48
CA PRO A 66 11.73 6.12 -4.19
C PRO A 66 10.78 5.25 -5.02
N VAL A 67 11.32 4.24 -5.71
CA VAL A 67 10.51 3.29 -6.49
C VAL A 67 9.63 2.42 -5.57
N LEU A 68 10.16 1.98 -4.43
CA LEU A 68 9.37 1.19 -3.47
C LEU A 68 8.29 2.04 -2.82
N ALA A 69 8.54 3.32 -2.52
CA ALA A 69 7.52 4.22 -1.99
C ALA A 69 6.29 4.32 -2.91
N ASN A 70 6.51 4.44 -4.22
CA ASN A 70 5.42 4.43 -5.21
C ASN A 70 4.68 3.08 -5.25
N ARG A 71 5.41 1.96 -5.18
CA ARG A 71 4.82 0.60 -5.18
C ARG A 71 4.00 0.35 -3.92
N GLU A 72 4.51 0.74 -2.76
CA GLU A 72 3.84 0.62 -1.47
C GLU A 72 2.55 1.45 -1.45
N LEU A 73 2.57 2.70 -1.95
CA LEU A 73 1.35 3.50 -2.12
C LEU A 73 0.35 2.85 -3.10
N SER A 74 0.83 2.25 -4.20
CA SER A 74 -0.04 1.56 -5.14
C SER A 74 -0.71 0.33 -4.52
N VAL A 75 0.01 -0.42 -3.68
CA VAL A 75 -0.55 -1.56 -2.92
C VAL A 75 -1.55 -1.05 -1.89
N PHE A 76 -1.21 0.00 -1.13
CA PHE A 76 -2.13 0.59 -0.15
C PHE A 76 -3.42 1.09 -0.80
N SER A 77 -3.32 1.69 -1.99
CA SER A 77 -4.48 2.11 -2.79
C SER A 77 -5.38 0.92 -3.15
N SER A 78 -4.80 -0.21 -3.58
CA SER A 78 -5.57 -1.42 -3.87
C SER A 78 -6.22 -2.00 -2.61
N VAL A 79 -5.51 -2.01 -1.48
CA VAL A 79 -6.07 -2.44 -0.19
C VAL A 79 -7.27 -1.57 0.19
N TRP A 80 -7.19 -0.24 0.03
CA TRP A 80 -8.28 0.66 0.35
C TRP A 80 -9.54 0.37 -0.48
N THR A 81 -9.37 0.16 -1.78
CA THR A 81 -10.49 -0.19 -2.67
C THR A 81 -11.16 -1.49 -2.22
N MET A 82 -10.38 -2.54 -1.92
CA MET A 82 -10.93 -3.80 -1.42
C MET A 82 -11.59 -3.65 -0.05
N ALA A 83 -11.01 -2.84 0.84
CA ALA A 83 -11.58 -2.56 2.15
C ALA A 83 -12.96 -1.89 2.04
N ARG A 84 -13.14 -1.02 1.03
CA ARG A 84 -14.42 -0.43 0.70
C ARG A 84 -15.41 -1.47 0.17
N GLU A 85 -15.00 -2.35 -0.73
CA GLU A 85 -15.85 -3.44 -1.24
C GLU A 85 -16.30 -4.40 -0.13
N TRP A 86 -15.43 -4.67 0.84
CA TRP A 86 -15.75 -5.48 2.02
C TRP A 86 -16.61 -4.78 3.07
N GLY A 87 -16.91 -3.49 2.88
CA GLY A 87 -17.74 -2.72 3.80
C GLY A 87 -17.00 -2.18 5.04
N TYR A 88 -15.67 -2.23 5.09
CA TYR A 88 -14.89 -1.66 6.21
C TYR A 88 -14.80 -0.13 6.17
N THR A 89 -14.99 0.48 5.00
CA THR A 89 -15.00 1.94 4.89
C THR A 89 -15.86 2.42 3.74
N ASN A 90 -16.59 3.51 3.96
CA ASN A 90 -17.31 4.23 2.91
C ASN A 90 -16.52 5.42 2.37
N LYS A 91 -15.36 5.73 2.96
CA LYS A 91 -14.53 6.85 2.53
C LYS A 91 -13.93 6.57 1.16
N GLU A 92 -13.79 7.64 0.36
CA GLU A 92 -13.00 7.58 -0.85
C GLU A 92 -11.56 7.14 -0.56
N ASN A 93 -10.89 6.60 -1.58
CA ASN A 93 -9.51 6.16 -1.46
C ASN A 93 -8.60 7.35 -1.14
N GLN A 94 -8.03 7.35 0.08
CA GLN A 94 -7.20 8.45 0.58
C GLN A 94 -5.83 8.54 -0.10
N VAL A 95 -5.46 7.55 -0.92
CA VAL A 95 -4.28 7.63 -1.79
C VAL A 95 -4.56 8.45 -3.05
N LYS A 96 -5.84 8.60 -3.43
CA LYS A 96 -6.23 9.36 -4.62
C LYS A 96 -5.80 10.82 -4.47
N GLY A 97 -5.15 11.36 -5.50
CA GLY A 97 -4.63 12.73 -5.50
C GLY A 97 -3.22 12.88 -4.91
N ILE A 98 -2.63 11.84 -4.31
CA ILE A 98 -1.23 11.87 -3.88
C ILE A 98 -0.33 11.76 -5.11
N ARG A 99 0.50 12.78 -5.34
CA ARG A 99 1.48 12.77 -6.44
C ARG A 99 2.47 11.61 -6.26
N LYS A 100 2.78 10.90 -7.33
CA LYS A 100 3.84 9.89 -7.32
C LYS A 100 5.20 10.57 -7.44
N ILE A 101 6.24 9.95 -6.89
CA ILE A 101 7.61 10.40 -7.08
C ILE A 101 7.99 10.13 -8.53
N LYS A 102 8.62 11.10 -9.20
CA LYS A 102 9.15 10.90 -10.55
C LYS A 102 10.29 9.87 -10.48
N GLU A 103 10.07 8.70 -11.06
CA GLU A 103 11.08 7.65 -11.11
C GLU A 103 12.14 8.06 -12.15
N LYS A 104 13.42 8.02 -11.77
CA LYS A 104 14.50 8.00 -12.76
C LYS A 104 14.52 6.59 -13.36
N PRO A 105 14.46 6.44 -14.70
CA PRO A 105 14.66 5.15 -15.33
C PRO A 105 15.96 4.53 -14.82
N ARG A 106 15.98 3.23 -14.58
CA ARG A 106 17.25 2.53 -14.38
C ARG A 106 17.95 2.52 -15.73
N ASP A 107 19.21 2.96 -15.78
CA ASP A 107 20.04 2.76 -16.95
C ASP A 107 20.11 1.25 -17.21
N PHE A 108 19.53 0.84 -18.33
CA PHE A 108 19.53 -0.53 -18.78
C PHE A 108 20.82 -0.73 -19.58
N TYR A 109 21.81 -1.44 -19.03
CA TYR A 109 22.87 -2.00 -19.85
C TYR A 109 22.30 -3.21 -20.58
N ALA A 110 21.91 -3.01 -21.84
CA ALA A 110 21.77 -4.08 -22.81
C ALA A 110 23.16 -4.35 -23.39
N ASP A 111 23.97 -5.15 -22.72
CA ASP A 111 25.16 -5.77 -23.32
C ASP A 111 25.40 -7.12 -22.63
N ALA A 112 24.79 -8.17 -23.19
CA ALA A 112 25.23 -9.58 -23.12
C ALA A 112 24.43 -10.40 -24.14
#